data_AF-A0A2D6MIG4-F1
#
_entry.id   AF-A0A2D6MIG4-F1
#
_cell.length_a   1.000
_cell.length_b   1.000
_cell.length_c   1.000
_cell.angle_alpha   90.00
_cell.angle_beta   90.00
_cell.angle_gamma   90.00
#
_symmetry.space_group_name_H-M   'P 1'
#
loop_
_entity.id
_entity.type
_entity.pdbx_description
1 polymer ?
#
loop_
_entity_poly.entity_id
_entity_poly.type
_entity_poly.pdbx_seq_one_letter_code
_entity_poly.pdbx_strand_id
1 'polypeptide(L)' 'MSRKRKEKPKIYIKKKNRGSLRKATGTKKGKKISASKLAIKKGDSKAMKKKKQFAINARKWKKK' A
#
# COMPACT_ATOMS: atom_id res chain seq x y z
N MET A 1 -19.90 -3.57 31.91
CA MET A 1 -20.19 -3.16 30.51
C MET A 1 -18.99 -3.46 29.62
N SER A 2 -19.06 -4.49 28.76
CA SER A 2 -18.00 -4.83 27.80
C SER A 2 -17.97 -3.82 26.66
N ARG A 3 -16.84 -3.12 26.48
CA ARG A 3 -16.63 -2.22 25.34
C ARG A 3 -16.50 -3.06 24.07
N LYS A 4 -17.58 -3.22 23.29
CA LYS A 4 -17.52 -3.82 21.94
C LYS A 4 -16.41 -3.13 21.15
N ARG A 5 -15.37 -3.88 20.77
CA ARG A 5 -14.31 -3.38 19.88
C ARG A 5 -14.96 -3.02 18.54
N LYS A 6 -15.00 -1.73 18.18
CA LYS A 6 -15.41 -1.30 16.83
C LYS A 6 -14.51 -2.00 15.81
N GLU A 7 -15.10 -2.79 14.92
CA GLU A 7 -14.35 -3.42 13.83
C GLU A 7 -13.69 -2.34 12.97
N LYS A 8 -12.42 -2.55 12.62
CA LYS A 8 -11.71 -1.62 11.72
C LYS A 8 -12.39 -1.66 10.36
N PRO A 9 -12.69 -0.51 9.74
CA PRO A 9 -13.31 -0.49 8.42
C PRO A 9 -12.41 -1.21 7.41
N LYS A 10 -12.99 -2.16 6.68
CA LYS A 10 -12.30 -2.91 5.63
C LYS A 10 -11.90 -1.93 4.52
N ILE A 11 -10.59 -1.81 4.25
CA ILE A 11 -10.09 -0.94 3.18
C ILE A 11 -10.64 -1.45 1.84
N TYR A 12 -11.58 -0.71 1.26
CA TYR A 12 -12.13 -1.03 -0.06
C TYR A 12 -11.29 -0.39 -1.18
N ILE A 13 -10.76 -1.23 -2.08
CA ILE A 13 -10.06 -0.79 -3.28
C ILE A 13 -10.84 -1.22 -4.52
N LYS A 14 -11.25 -0.23 -5.33
CA LYS A 14 -11.92 -0.43 -6.63
C LYS A 14 -11.17 -1.45 -7.49
N LYS A 15 -11.87 -2.35 -8.18
CA LYS A 15 -11.28 -3.44 -9.01
C LYS A 15 -10.18 -2.92 -9.94
N LYS A 16 -10.43 -1.81 -10.66
CA LYS A 16 -9.46 -1.17 -11.58
C LYS A 16 -8.15 -0.69 -10.92
N ASN A 17 -8.18 -0.41 -9.62
CA ASN A 17 -7.02 0.11 -8.88
C ASN A 17 -6.18 -0.99 -8.20
N ARG A 18 -6.71 -2.22 -8.11
CA ARG A 18 -6.06 -3.34 -7.42
C ARG A 18 -4.75 -3.72 -8.09
N GLY A 19 -3.68 -3.78 -7.30
CA GLY A 19 -2.36 -4.16 -7.81
C GLY A 19 -1.70 -3.14 -8.73
N SER A 20 -2.20 -1.91 -8.83
CA SER A 20 -1.60 -0.88 -9.69
C SER A 20 -0.14 -0.58 -9.32
N LEU A 21 0.18 -0.47 -8.02
CA LEU A 21 1.57 -0.28 -7.56
C LEU A 21 2.46 -1.50 -7.85
N ARG A 22 1.90 -2.71 -7.76
CA ARG A 22 2.61 -3.95 -8.11
C ARG A 22 2.97 -3.98 -9.59
N LYS A 23 2.01 -3.66 -10.46
CA LYS A 23 2.21 -3.57 -11.91
C LYS A 23 3.30 -2.55 -12.25
N ALA A 24 3.22 -1.35 -11.65
CA ALA A 24 4.21 -0.30 -11.86
C ALA A 24 5.63 -0.64 -11.40
N THR A 25 5.79 -1.57 -10.45
CA THR A 25 7.11 -1.98 -9.92
C THR A 25 7.62 -3.30 -10.54
N GLY A 26 6.88 -3.87 -11.50
CA GLY A 26 7.19 -5.16 -12.12
C GLY A 26 7.21 -6.35 -11.15
N THR A 27 6.55 -6.23 -9.99
CA THR A 27 6.61 -7.29 -8.97
C THR A 27 5.59 -8.38 -9.29
N LYS A 28 5.98 -9.66 -9.17
CA LYS A 28 5.05 -10.79 -9.38
C LYS A 28 3.88 -10.74 -8.38
N LYS A 29 2.68 -11.18 -8.80
CA LYS A 29 1.51 -11.31 -7.90
C LYS A 29 1.86 -12.25 -6.74
N GLY A 30 1.42 -11.92 -5.52
CA GLY A 30 1.76 -12.67 -4.31
C GLY A 30 3.14 -12.35 -3.71
N LYS A 31 4.08 -11.81 -4.49
CA LYS A 31 5.40 -11.42 -3.96
C LYS A 31 5.36 -10.07 -3.25
N LYS A 32 6.16 -9.96 -2.18
CA LYS A 32 6.40 -8.69 -1.47
C LYS A 32 7.13 -7.73 -2.40
N ILE A 33 6.69 -6.47 -2.45
CA ILE A 33 7.42 -5.39 -3.14
C ILE A 33 8.62 -5.01 -2.25
N SER A 34 9.82 -4.93 -2.80
CA SER A 34 11.02 -4.55 -2.03
C SER A 34 10.94 -3.09 -1.55
N ALA A 35 11.66 -2.75 -0.49
CA ALA A 35 11.69 -1.37 0.03
C ALA A 35 12.31 -0.41 -0.98
N SER A 36 13.37 -0.84 -1.67
CA SER A 36 14.00 -0.09 -2.77
C SER A 36 13.02 0.31 -3.87
N LYS A 37 12.08 -0.57 -4.22
CA LYS A 37 11.04 -0.29 -5.23
C LYS A 37 9.94 0.65 -4.75
N LEU A 38 9.80 0.83 -3.43
CA LEU A 38 8.85 1.78 -2.84
C LEU A 38 9.46 3.17 -2.62
N ALA A 39 10.75 3.36 -2.87
CA ALA A 39 11.40 4.66 -2.71
C ALA A 39 10.70 5.72 -3.59
N ILE A 40 10.31 6.82 -2.95
CA ILE A 40 9.69 7.96 -3.61
C ILE A 40 10.79 8.76 -4.31
N LYS A 41 10.67 8.92 -5.62
CA LYS A 41 11.62 9.66 -6.45
C LYS A 41 11.02 11.02 -6.85
N LYS A 42 11.87 12.01 -7.12
CA LYS A 42 11.42 13.37 -7.50
C LYS A 42 10.55 13.34 -8.77
N GLY A 43 10.94 12.54 -9.77
CA GLY A 43 10.22 12.36 -11.04
C GLY A 43 8.97 11.49 -10.98
N ASP A 44 8.62 10.90 -9.83
CA ASP A 44 7.35 10.18 -9.71
C ASP A 44 6.16 11.15 -9.86
N SER A 45 5.12 10.73 -10.58
CA SER A 45 3.86 11.46 -10.61
C SER A 45 3.23 11.56 -9.22
N LYS A 46 2.44 12.61 -8.96
CA LYS A 46 1.76 12.82 -7.66
C LYS A 46 0.96 11.59 -7.21
N ALA A 47 0.32 10.90 -8.16
CA ALA A 47 -0.42 9.66 -7.89
C ALA A 47 0.52 8.51 -7.47
N MET A 48 1.68 8.37 -8.11
CA MET A 48 2.64 7.33 -7.76
C MET A 48 3.28 7.57 -6.39
N LYS A 49 3.64 8.82 -6.08
CA LYS A 49 4.15 9.23 -4.76
C LYS A 49 3.19 8.81 -3.65
N LYS A 50 1.89 9.10 -3.80
CA LYS A 50 0.84 8.71 -2.84
C LYS A 50 0.73 7.19 -2.68
N LYS A 51 0.78 6.42 -3.78
CA LYS A 51 0.71 4.94 -3.72
C LYS A 51 1.92 4.34 -3.00
N LYS A 52 3.12 4.84 -3.29
CA LYS A 52 4.37 4.45 -2.62
C LYS A 52 4.31 4.77 -1.12
N GLN A 53 3.89 5.99 -0.76
CA GLN A 53 3.75 6.39 0.63
C GLN A 53 2.74 5.52 1.39
N PHE A 54 1.59 5.23 0.79
CA PHE A 54 0.59 4.32 1.36
C PHE A 54 1.20 2.94 1.65
N ALA A 55 1.96 2.38 0.71
CA ALA A 55 2.62 1.09 0.90
C ALA A 55 3.71 1.12 1.98
N ILE A 56 4.46 2.22 2.09
CA ILE A 56 5.43 2.44 3.18
C ILE A 56 4.73 2.47 4.54
N ASN A 57 3.67 3.26 4.67
CA ASN A 57 2.89 3.37 5.91
C ASN A 57 2.27 2.01 6.30
N ALA A 58 1.69 1.30 5.34
CA ALA A 58 1.14 -0.04 5.57
C ALA A 58 2.20 -1.05 6.05
N ARG A 59 3.45 -0.94 5.58
CA ARG A 59 4.55 -1.78 6.10
C ARG A 59 4.89 -1.45 7.54
N LYS A 60 4.87 -0.16 7.91
CA LYS A 60 5.13 0.27 9.30
C LYS A 60 4.08 -0.28 10.25
N TRP A 61 2.81 -0.32 9.85
CA TRP A 61 1.72 -0.87 10.66
C TRP A 61 1.85 -2.37 10.95
N LYS A 62 2.53 -3.14 10.08
CA LYS A 62 2.74 -4.58 10.29
C LYS A 62 3.92 -4.88 11.22
N LYS A 63 4.81 -3.91 11.45
CA LYS A 63 5.96 -4.04 12.35
C LYS A 63 5.66 -3.60 13.79
N LYS A 64 4.41 -3.24 14.07
CA LYS A 64 3.95 -2.81 15.39
C LYS A 64 3.01 -3.87 15.93
#